data_AF-A0A833MUK6-F1
#
_entry.id   AF-A0A833MUK6-F1
#
_cell.length_a   1.000
_cell.length_b   1.000
_cell.length_c   1.000
_cell.angle_alpha   90.00
_cell.angle_beta   90.00
_cell.angle_gamma   90.00
#
_symmetry.space_group_name_H-M   'P 1'
#
loop_
_entity.id
_entity.type
_entity.pdbx_description
1 polymer ?
#
loop_
_entity_poly.entity_id
_entity_poly.type
_entity_poly.pdbx_seq_one_letter_code
_entity_poly.pdbx_strand_id
1 'polypeptide(L)'
;MFGKLKEAAGGAAVQKVVDAISPQLMEHTDKLTALKPESVRCDDTYTETFVQPALLAVSAASSGVTKLIPRFEERFSAALLHLRDELLDLGGERVALVEGFQERLPEVMLSGLKKA
;
A
#
# COMPACT_ATOMS: atom_id res chain seq x y z
N MET A 1 -18.09 -24.89 -8.23
CA MET A 1 -17.15 -24.72 -7.10
C MET A 1 -15.80 -24.10 -7.47
N PHE A 2 -15.43 -24.02 -8.75
CA PHE A 2 -14.17 -23.38 -9.22
C PHE A 2 -14.00 -21.89 -8.84
N GLY A 3 -15.10 -21.14 -8.70
CA GLY A 3 -15.04 -19.72 -8.30
C GLY A 3 -14.52 -19.50 -6.87
N LYS A 4 -14.98 -20.31 -5.91
CA LYS A 4 -14.56 -20.20 -4.49
C LYS A 4 -13.09 -20.60 -4.29
N LEU A 5 -12.57 -21.54 -5.09
CA LEU A 5 -11.15 -21.92 -5.07
C LEU A 5 -10.26 -20.83 -5.67
N LYS A 6 -10.71 -20.12 -6.71
CA LYS A 6 -9.97 -19.00 -7.31
C LYS A 6 -9.95 -17.77 -6.39
N GLU A 7 -11.05 -17.49 -5.70
CA GLU A 7 -11.10 -16.43 -4.68
C GLU A 7 -10.24 -16.77 -3.45
N ALA A 8 -10.28 -18.02 -2.97
CA ALA A 8 -9.42 -18.45 -1.87
C ALA A 8 -7.93 -18.39 -2.24
N ALA A 9 -7.57 -18.79 -3.46
CA ALA A 9 -6.20 -18.68 -3.97
C ALA A 9 -5.76 -17.21 -4.16
N GLY A 10 -6.65 -16.35 -4.65
CA GLY A 10 -6.41 -14.90 -4.74
C GLY A 10 -6.21 -14.27 -3.37
N GLY A 11 -7.04 -14.63 -2.39
CA GLY A 11 -6.92 -14.14 -1.00
C GLY A 11 -5.60 -14.54 -0.34
N ALA A 12 -5.15 -15.78 -0.52
CA ALA A 12 -3.87 -16.25 0.03
C ALA A 12 -2.65 -15.60 -0.67
N ALA A 13 -2.72 -15.37 -1.99
CA ALA A 13 -1.67 -14.65 -2.72
C ALA A 13 -1.58 -13.18 -2.30
N VAL A 14 -2.72 -12.51 -2.14
CA VAL A 14 -2.76 -11.12 -1.64
C VAL A 14 -2.21 -11.05 -0.22
N GLN A 15 -2.57 -11.98 0.67
CA GLN A 15 -2.02 -12.00 2.02
C GLN A 15 -0.50 -12.13 2.02
N LYS A 16 0.06 -13.07 1.25
CA LYS A 16 1.52 -13.23 1.12
C LYS A 16 2.21 -11.96 0.64
N VAL A 17 1.59 -11.25 -0.28
CA VAL A 17 2.13 -9.97 -0.77
C VAL A 17 2.08 -8.91 0.33
N VAL A 18 0.96 -8.79 1.05
CA VAL A 18 0.83 -7.88 2.20
C VAL A 18 1.89 -8.18 3.26
N ASP A 19 2.08 -9.44 3.61
CA ASP A 19 3.07 -9.86 4.61
C ASP A 19 4.50 -9.52 4.18
N ALA A 20 4.78 -9.57 2.87
CA ALA A 20 6.10 -9.23 2.32
C ALA A 20 6.34 -7.71 2.22
N ILE A 21 5.32 -6.91 1.93
CA ILE A 21 5.47 -5.47 1.65
C ILE A 21 5.24 -4.58 2.88
N SER A 22 4.40 -5.00 3.84
CA SER A 22 4.06 -4.17 5.00
C SER A 22 5.29 -3.78 5.83
N PRO A 23 6.26 -4.69 6.09
CA PRO A 23 7.50 -4.32 6.78
C PRO A 23 8.32 -3.27 6.00
N GLN A 24 8.37 -3.37 4.67
CA GLN A 24 9.11 -2.42 3.83
C GLN A 24 8.46 -1.03 3.82
N LEU A 25 7.12 -0.99 3.83
CA LEU A 25 6.38 0.27 3.95
C LEU A 25 6.60 0.91 5.33
N MET A 26 6.69 0.10 6.39
CA MET A 26 7.05 0.60 7.72
C MET A 26 8.47 1.19 7.77
N GLU A 27 9.44 0.61 7.05
CA GLU A 27 10.79 1.21 6.94
C GLU A 27 10.81 2.53 6.14
N HIS A 28 9.70 2.88 5.49
CA HIS A 28 9.57 4.07 4.67
C HIS A 28 8.54 5.07 5.19
N THR A 29 7.91 4.83 6.35
CA THR A 29 7.00 5.81 6.97
C THR A 29 7.71 7.10 7.34
N ASP A 30 8.99 7.07 7.68
CA ASP A 30 9.77 8.29 7.95
C ASP A 30 9.89 9.19 6.72
N LYS A 31 9.96 8.58 5.52
CA LYS A 31 9.95 9.34 4.27
C LYS A 31 8.58 9.96 4.01
N LEU A 32 7.51 9.24 4.37
CA LEU A 32 6.14 9.69 4.22
C LEU A 32 5.82 10.86 5.16
N THR A 33 6.24 10.80 6.42
CA THR A 33 6.03 11.88 7.42
C THR A 33 6.88 13.11 7.14
N ALA A 34 7.99 12.96 6.40
CA ALA A 34 8.82 14.08 5.93
C ALA A 34 8.20 14.85 4.74
N LEU A 35 7.16 14.34 4.10
CA LEU A 35 6.49 15.03 3.00
C LEU A 35 5.59 16.17 3.50
N LYS A 36 5.32 17.13 2.60
CA LYS A 36 4.31 18.16 2.83
C LYS A 36 2.91 17.55 2.64
N PRO A 37 1.94 17.83 3.54
CA PRO A 37 0.56 17.35 3.39
C PRO A 37 -0.07 17.69 2.04
N GLU A 38 0.23 18.87 1.49
CA GLU A 38 -0.27 19.32 0.18
C GLU A 38 0.17 18.39 -0.96
N SER A 39 1.40 17.91 -0.92
CA SER A 39 1.94 16.96 -1.92
C SER A 39 1.34 15.57 -1.78
N VAL A 40 0.88 15.20 -0.59
CA VAL A 40 0.23 13.89 -0.32
C VAL A 40 -1.27 13.93 -0.66
N ARG A 41 -1.92 15.08 -0.47
CA ARG A 41 -3.35 15.29 -0.82
C ARG A 41 -3.62 15.23 -2.31
N CYS A 42 -2.64 15.63 -3.14
CA CYS A 42 -2.75 15.57 -4.59
C CYS A 42 -2.39 14.15 -5.08
N ASP A 43 -3.33 13.44 -5.71
CA ASP A 43 -3.13 12.08 -6.20
C ASP A 43 -1.93 11.97 -7.15
N ASP A 44 -1.78 12.91 -8.09
CA ASP A 44 -0.71 12.91 -9.08
C ASP A 44 0.66 13.08 -8.39
N THR A 45 0.78 14.09 -7.53
CA THR A 45 2.03 14.37 -6.81
C THR A 45 2.37 13.22 -5.85
N TYR A 46 1.39 12.69 -5.12
CA TYR A 46 1.61 11.57 -4.21
C TYR A 46 2.02 10.30 -4.98
N THR A 47 1.42 10.11 -6.16
CA THR A 47 1.75 8.98 -7.03
C THR A 47 3.21 9.02 -7.46
N GLU A 48 3.67 10.16 -7.97
CA GLU A 48 5.04 10.34 -8.44
C GLU A 48 6.05 10.30 -7.30
N THR A 49 5.75 10.93 -6.17
CA THR A 49 6.72 11.14 -5.08
C THR A 49 6.84 9.96 -4.12
N PHE A 50 5.78 9.17 -3.96
CA PHE A 50 5.75 8.08 -2.98
C PHE A 50 5.30 6.75 -3.58
N VAL A 51 4.18 6.71 -4.30
CA VAL A 51 3.58 5.44 -4.77
C VAL A 51 4.49 4.73 -5.77
N GLN A 52 4.97 5.42 -6.81
CA GLN A 52 5.83 4.84 -7.83
C GLN A 52 7.18 4.36 -7.27
N PRO A 53 7.90 5.16 -6.45
CA PRO A 53 9.09 4.68 -5.77
C PRO A 53 8.83 3.47 -4.86
N ALA A 54 7.74 3.47 -4.11
CA ALA A 54 7.35 2.36 -3.24
C ALA A 54 7.05 1.09 -4.07
N LEU A 55 6.34 1.24 -5.19
CA LEU A 55 6.04 0.15 -6.11
C LEU A 55 7.32 -0.46 -6.69
N LEU A 56 8.29 0.37 -7.08
CA LEU A 56 9.59 -0.09 -7.58
C LEU A 56 10.36 -0.87 -6.50
N ALA A 57 10.44 -0.31 -5.28
CA ALA A 57 11.11 -0.95 -4.16
C ALA A 57 10.48 -2.32 -3.81
N VAL A 58 9.16 -2.35 -3.70
CA VAL A 58 8.38 -3.57 -3.47
C VAL A 58 8.59 -4.59 -4.58
N SER A 59 8.53 -4.15 -5.84
CA SER A 59 8.71 -5.05 -6.98
C SER A 59 10.10 -5.67 -6.99
N ALA A 60 11.14 -4.88 -6.67
CA ALA A 60 12.52 -5.36 -6.56
C ALA A 60 12.71 -6.35 -5.40
N ALA A 61 12.12 -6.07 -4.23
CA ALA A 61 12.33 -6.87 -3.03
C ALA A 61 11.43 -8.12 -2.95
N SER A 62 10.30 -8.13 -3.67
CA SER A 62 9.30 -9.20 -3.61
C SER A 62 9.73 -10.53 -4.24
N SER A 63 10.90 -10.61 -4.89
CA SER A 63 11.38 -11.83 -5.58
C SER A 63 10.36 -12.41 -6.58
N GLY A 64 9.52 -11.56 -7.17
CA GLY A 64 8.48 -11.96 -8.14
C GLY A 64 7.14 -12.37 -7.53
N VAL A 65 6.97 -12.29 -6.21
CA VAL A 65 5.68 -12.54 -5.52
C VAL A 65 4.58 -11.60 -6.01
N THR A 66 4.93 -10.38 -6.45
CA THR A 66 3.99 -9.43 -7.09
C THR A 66 3.34 -9.97 -8.36
N LYS A 67 4.00 -10.89 -9.09
CA LYS A 67 3.46 -11.51 -10.31
C LYS A 67 2.29 -12.47 -10.04
N LEU A 68 2.06 -12.84 -8.78
CA LEU A 68 0.95 -13.70 -8.38
C LEU A 68 -0.38 -12.93 -8.34
N ILE A 69 -0.34 -11.60 -8.30
CA ILE A 69 -1.52 -10.74 -8.30
C ILE A 69 -1.70 -10.15 -9.72
N PRO A 70 -2.84 -10.41 -10.40
CA PRO A 70 -3.16 -9.76 -11.65
C PRO A 70 -3.24 -8.24 -11.48
N ARG A 71 -2.68 -7.47 -12.42
CA ARG A 71 -2.67 -6.00 -12.40
C ARG A 71 -2.12 -5.44 -11.07
N PHE A 72 -1.07 -6.09 -10.54
CA PHE A 72 -0.51 -5.73 -9.24
C PHE A 72 -0.18 -4.24 -9.11
N GLU A 73 0.43 -3.63 -10.13
CA GLU A 73 0.81 -2.22 -10.10
C GLU A 73 -0.39 -1.31 -9.85
N GLU A 74 -1.46 -1.48 -10.63
CA GLU A 74 -2.70 -0.71 -10.48
C GLU A 74 -3.34 -0.92 -9.10
N ARG A 75 -3.35 -2.18 -8.64
CA ARG A 75 -3.90 -2.54 -7.32
C ARG A 75 -3.08 -1.96 -6.18
N PHE A 76 -1.77 -1.96 -6.31
CA PHE A 76 -0.85 -1.42 -5.31
C PHE A 76 -0.97 0.11 -5.25
N SER A 77 -1.06 0.79 -6.39
CA SER A 77 -1.31 2.22 -6.43
C SER A 77 -2.64 2.57 -5.76
N ALA A 78 -3.72 1.86 -6.09
CA ALA A 78 -5.01 2.03 -5.43
C ALA A 78 -4.94 1.74 -3.91
N ALA A 79 -4.16 0.73 -3.51
CA ALA A 79 -3.97 0.40 -2.10
C ALA A 79 -3.23 1.51 -1.34
N LEU A 80 -2.22 2.15 -1.93
CA LEU A 80 -1.52 3.27 -1.29
C LEU A 80 -2.36 4.55 -1.23
N LEU A 81 -3.22 4.80 -2.23
CA LEU A 81 -4.22 5.87 -2.14
C LEU A 81 -5.22 5.60 -1.01
N HIS A 82 -5.70 4.36 -0.90
CA HIS A 82 -6.56 3.96 0.22
C HIS A 82 -5.84 4.10 1.58
N LEU A 83 -4.57 3.71 1.65
CA LEU A 83 -3.74 3.89 2.85
C LEU A 83 -3.64 5.36 3.24
N ARG A 84 -3.40 6.27 2.28
CA ARG A 84 -3.37 7.70 2.54
C ARG A 84 -4.66 8.15 3.24
N ASP A 85 -5.79 7.75 2.69
CA ASP A 85 -7.10 8.23 3.16
C ASP A 85 -7.46 7.65 4.55
N GLU A 86 -6.99 6.45 4.87
CA GLU A 86 -7.33 5.73 6.11
C GLU A 86 -6.33 5.94 7.24
N LEU A 87 -5.05 6.09 6.90
CA LEU A 87 -3.94 5.96 7.84
C LEU A 87 -3.06 7.21 7.97
N LEU A 88 -3.29 8.26 7.17
CA LEU A 88 -2.56 9.52 7.28
C LEU A 88 -3.47 10.65 7.74
N ASP A 89 -2.98 11.42 8.71
CA ASP A 89 -3.54 12.71 9.07
C ASP A 89 -2.75 13.82 8.34
N LEU A 90 -3.48 14.54 7.49
CA LEU A 90 -2.95 15.60 6.63
C LEU A 90 -3.43 16.99 7.08
N GLY A 91 -4.05 17.12 8.25
CA GLY A 91 -4.65 18.35 8.76
C GLY A 91 -3.66 19.37 9.33
N GLY A 92 -2.45 18.93 9.67
CA GLY A 92 -1.40 19.77 10.26
C GLY A 92 -0.37 20.32 9.25
N GLU A 93 0.75 20.83 9.77
CA GLU A 93 1.88 21.31 8.96
C GLU A 93 2.73 20.17 8.36
N ARG A 94 2.61 18.95 8.92
CA ARG A 94 3.34 17.75 8.51
C ARG A 94 2.37 16.58 8.38
N VAL A 95 2.76 15.61 7.57
CA VAL A 95 2.04 14.33 7.47
C VAL A 95 2.22 13.60 8.79
N ALA A 96 1.11 13.31 9.45
CA ALA A 96 1.07 12.50 10.66
C ALA A 96 0.49 11.12 10.35
N LEU A 97 0.89 10.12 11.13
CA LEU A 97 0.31 8.78 11.07
C LEU A 97 -0.83 8.74 12.08
N VAL A 98 -1.95 8.12 11.72
CA VAL A 98 -3.06 7.89 12.67
C VAL A 98 -2.64 6.93 13.79
N GLU A 99 -3.35 6.99 14.91
CA GLU A 99 -3.15 6.04 16.01
C GLU A 99 -3.36 4.59 15.53
N GLY A 100 -2.47 3.69 15.98
CA GLY A 100 -2.48 2.28 15.58
C GLY A 100 -2.02 2.03 14.14
N PHE A 101 -1.33 2.98 13.49
CA PHE A 101 -0.84 2.84 12.10
C PHE A 101 -0.20 1.47 11.83
N GLN A 102 0.74 1.04 12.67
CA GLN A 102 1.49 -0.21 12.47
C GLN A 102 0.59 -1.45 12.51
N GLU A 103 -0.39 -1.46 13.42
CA GLU A 103 -1.34 -2.57 13.58
C GLU A 103 -2.36 -2.60 12.43
N ARG A 104 -2.78 -1.41 11.96
CA ARG A 104 -3.80 -1.25 10.91
C ARG A 104 -3.23 -1.35 9.49
N LEU A 105 -1.93 -1.12 9.30
CA LEU A 105 -1.28 -1.10 8.00
C LEU A 105 -1.51 -2.39 7.19
N PRO A 106 -1.27 -3.61 7.73
CA PRO A 106 -1.51 -4.84 6.98
C PRO A 106 -2.98 -5.00 6.56
N GLU A 107 -3.92 -4.63 7.44
CA GLU A 107 -5.35 -4.72 7.15
C GLU A 107 -5.79 -3.76 6.05
N VAL A 108 -5.33 -2.50 6.10
CA VAL A 108 -5.64 -1.49 5.09
C VAL A 108 -5.03 -1.84 3.74
N MET A 109 -3.79 -2.34 3.72
CA MET A 109 -3.14 -2.82 2.50
C MET A 109 -3.86 -4.03 1.89
N LEU A 110 -4.27 -4.98 2.73
CA LEU A 110 -5.05 -6.14 2.30
C LEU A 110 -6.41 -5.74 1.72
N SER A 111 -7.09 -4.80 2.38
CA SER A 111 -8.35 -4.20 1.91
C SER A 111 -8.15 -3.51 0.56
N GLY A 112 -7.14 -2.65 0.43
CA GLY A 112 -6.82 -1.92 -0.79
C GLY A 112 -6.52 -2.84 -1.97
N LEU A 113 -5.64 -3.83 -1.78
CA LEU A 113 -5.27 -4.79 -2.83
C LEU A 113 -6.41 -5.73 -3.27
N LYS A 114 -7.43 -5.92 -2.41
CA LYS A 114 -8.64 -6.71 -2.73
C LYS A 114 -9.71 -5.90 -3.44
N LYS A 115 -9.82 -4.60 -3.14
CA LYS A 115 -10.83 -3.70 -3.72
C LYS A 115 -10.54 -3.32 -5.17
N ALA A 116 -9.27 -3.32 -5.57
CA ALA A 116 -8.80 -2.90 -6.89
C ALA A 116 -8.80 -4.00 -7.96
#